data_AF-A0A8T6WZA0-F1
#
_entry.id   AF-A0A8T6WZA0-F1
#
_cell.length_a   1.000
_cell.length_b   1.000
_cell.length_c   1.000
_cell.angle_alpha   90.00
_cell.angle_beta   90.00
_cell.angle_gamma   90.00
#
_symmetry.space_group_name_H-M   'P 1'
#
loop_
_entity.id
_entity.type
_entity.pdbx_description
1 polymer ?
#
loop_
_entity_poly.entity_id
_entity_poly.type
_entity_poly.pdbx_seq_one_letter_code
_entity_poly.pdbx_strand_id
1 'polypeptide(L)'
;EVMAGGVELATLVFMAYVADPEGKVEIKGDTYSPMDLRVVDTGYGLERLAWASQGTPTIYEAAFPQVVSELRKACDLELGSPEEDETARIIAENTRVAGVMNLDTSSSIEELRSEVVKRLSARGVDIDAPRLTELITPHEYLYAIADHTRVLPWMLADGVVPSNVKAGYLARLLIRRAIRLMDQIGCPMSLVDIVDLHRPSLRGTFEVDSRWDYIQEILELETQRFANTMAKGKRLVASTLESSKEKELPLESLIEFWDSHGVPPYIVQELGEARGVRVDVPDNFSTLLATRHERASPEEMAEEEGRTEALEAELPPTRTLYYEAPSQTEFEAVVQWSAPGRVVLDQTLFYPEGGGQPSDEGAIHVGDGTHHVRWVEKRGDVIVHHLLDEDVQVPVGEVVKGLIDVRRRAAHTRHHTATHIVLAAARQVLGDHVWQSGAQKGTDMARVDISHFQRVTPEELGAIETRANEIVLEAYPVDKSFVERTEAERKYGFRLYQGGVPPGEEIRVVRIADVDVEACGGTHVSNTSRVGSIRMRRAERIADGIVRLEYSAGMAAVRLGQEERG
;
A
#
# COMPACT_ATOMS: atom_id res chain seq x y z
N GLU A 1 -5.47 -12.93 27.22
CA GLU A 1 -6.67 -12.10 26.99
C GLU A 1 -7.27 -11.71 28.34
N VAL A 2 -7.77 -10.49 28.47
CA VAL A 2 -8.40 -9.93 29.68
C VAL A 2 -9.88 -9.80 29.41
N MET A 3 -10.66 -10.64 30.10
CA MET A 3 -12.12 -10.73 29.94
C MET A 3 -12.84 -10.06 31.09
N ALA A 4 -13.88 -9.27 30.80
CA ALA A 4 -14.83 -8.78 31.80
C ALA A 4 -16.24 -8.73 31.21
N GLY A 5 -17.24 -9.18 31.98
CA GLY A 5 -18.64 -9.19 31.52
C GLY A 5 -18.90 -10.03 30.27
N GLY A 6 -18.04 -11.02 29.97
CA GLY A 6 -18.13 -11.84 28.75
C GLY A 6 -17.52 -11.19 27.51
N VAL A 7 -16.88 -10.03 27.63
CA VAL A 7 -16.20 -9.31 26.54
C VAL A 7 -14.70 -9.30 26.77
N GLU A 8 -13.92 -9.52 25.72
CA GLU A 8 -12.47 -9.30 25.74
C GLU A 8 -12.17 -7.81 25.64
N LEU A 9 -11.65 -7.21 26.72
CA LEU A 9 -11.35 -5.78 26.79
C LEU A 9 -9.91 -5.44 26.44
N ALA A 10 -8.99 -6.36 26.68
CA ALA A 10 -7.57 -6.17 26.39
C ALA A 10 -6.84 -7.48 26.13
N THR A 11 -5.72 -7.39 25.43
CA THR A 11 -4.81 -8.50 25.16
C THR A 11 -3.43 -8.11 25.69
N LEU A 12 -2.79 -9.02 26.43
CA LEU A 12 -1.43 -8.85 26.95
C LEU A 12 -0.58 -9.97 26.35
N VAL A 13 0.22 -9.63 25.34
CA VAL A 13 1.08 -10.56 24.62
C VAL A 13 2.52 -10.36 25.11
N PHE A 14 3.17 -11.44 25.50
CA PHE A 14 4.58 -11.44 25.89
C PHE A 14 5.38 -12.03 24.74
N MET A 15 5.81 -11.19 23.80
CA MET A 15 6.56 -11.62 22.63
C MET A 15 7.94 -12.13 23.06
N ALA A 16 8.18 -13.42 22.79
CA ALA A 16 9.40 -14.13 23.18
C ALA A 16 9.99 -14.98 22.05
N TYR A 17 9.33 -15.00 20.88
CA TYR A 17 9.68 -15.82 19.73
C TYR A 17 9.51 -15.02 18.45
N VAL A 18 10.40 -15.25 17.47
CA VAL A 18 10.38 -14.66 16.13
C VAL A 18 10.27 -15.78 15.11
N ALA A 19 9.58 -15.52 14.00
CA ALA A 19 9.47 -16.48 12.90
C ALA A 19 10.87 -16.85 12.39
N ASP A 20 11.13 -18.14 12.27
CA ASP A 20 12.42 -18.71 11.86
C ASP A 20 12.15 -20.04 11.14
N PRO A 21 12.47 -20.17 9.84
CA PRO A 21 12.31 -21.42 9.09
C PRO A 21 13.07 -22.62 9.71
N GLU A 22 14.15 -22.37 10.46
CA GLU A 22 14.90 -23.40 11.18
C GLU A 22 14.46 -23.54 12.65
N GLY A 23 13.43 -22.79 13.02
CA GLY A 23 12.84 -22.74 14.35
C GLY A 23 12.30 -24.10 14.81
N LYS A 24 12.45 -24.37 16.10
CA LYS A 24 12.05 -25.64 16.72
C LYS A 24 10.64 -25.62 17.30
N VAL A 25 10.03 -24.45 17.40
CA VAL A 25 8.70 -24.25 17.98
C VAL A 25 7.71 -23.99 16.86
N GLU A 26 6.68 -24.82 16.74
CA GLU A 26 5.63 -24.66 15.72
C GLU A 26 4.38 -24.04 16.36
N ILE A 27 3.88 -22.95 15.77
CA ILE A 27 2.64 -22.28 16.19
C ILE A 27 1.83 -21.96 14.93
N LYS A 28 0.61 -22.52 14.84
CA LYS A 28 -0.31 -22.32 13.71
C LYS A 28 0.29 -22.67 12.32
N GLY A 29 1.27 -23.58 12.28
CA GLY A 29 1.90 -24.06 11.04
C GLY A 29 3.20 -23.34 10.65
N ASP A 30 3.58 -22.28 11.37
CA ASP A 30 4.86 -21.59 11.18
C ASP A 30 5.85 -21.99 12.28
N THR A 31 7.13 -21.99 11.95
CA THR A 31 8.24 -22.30 12.87
C THR A 31 8.86 -21.03 13.45
N TYR A 32 9.30 -21.12 14.71
CA TYR A 32 9.79 -19.99 15.49
C TYR A 32 11.02 -20.34 16.32
N SER A 33 11.86 -19.34 16.57
CA SER A 33 13.02 -19.37 17.47
C SER A 33 12.90 -18.32 18.58
N PRO A 34 13.51 -18.56 19.77
CA PRO A 34 13.50 -17.59 20.86
C PRO A 34 14.16 -16.26 20.45
N MET A 35 13.58 -15.14 20.90
CA MET A 35 14.13 -13.81 20.71
C MET A 35 15.06 -13.41 21.86
N ASP A 36 16.13 -12.67 21.53
CA ASP A 36 17.01 -12.05 22.52
C ASP A 36 16.31 -10.88 23.22
N LEU A 37 15.60 -10.04 22.46
CA LEU A 37 14.80 -8.94 22.99
C LEU A 37 13.35 -9.38 23.19
N ARG A 38 12.90 -9.40 24.45
CA ARG A 38 11.50 -9.69 24.79
C ARG A 38 10.70 -8.40 24.85
N VAL A 39 9.51 -8.42 24.28
CA VAL A 39 8.63 -7.25 24.18
C VAL A 39 7.29 -7.54 24.88
N VAL A 40 6.80 -6.58 25.65
CA VAL A 40 5.44 -6.61 26.19
C VAL A 40 4.55 -5.82 25.23
N ASP A 41 3.71 -6.53 24.49
CA ASP A 41 2.76 -5.96 23.55
C ASP A 41 1.35 -5.99 24.17
N THR A 42 0.77 -4.80 24.38
CA THR A 42 -0.54 -4.66 25.01
C THR A 42 -1.51 -3.96 24.09
N GLY A 43 -2.68 -4.56 23.87
CA GLY A 43 -3.79 -3.96 23.14
C GLY A 43 -4.97 -3.72 24.05
N TYR A 44 -5.50 -2.50 24.09
CA TYR A 44 -6.72 -2.15 24.81
C TYR A 44 -7.75 -1.61 23.81
N GLY A 45 -8.85 -2.34 23.62
CA GLY A 45 -9.88 -1.93 22.66
C GLY A 45 -10.69 -0.76 23.19
N LEU A 46 -10.36 0.47 22.76
CA LEU A 46 -10.99 1.70 23.26
C LEU A 46 -12.51 1.68 23.09
N GLU A 47 -12.99 1.24 21.94
CA GLU A 47 -14.40 1.13 21.61
C GLU A 47 -15.10 0.09 22.49
N ARG A 48 -14.44 -1.04 22.80
CA ARG A 48 -14.97 -2.07 23.70
C ARG A 48 -15.03 -1.57 25.14
N LEU A 49 -14.03 -0.80 25.58
CA LEU A 49 -14.03 -0.16 26.90
C LEU A 49 -15.15 0.89 27.01
N ALA A 50 -15.32 1.73 25.99
CA ALA A 50 -16.42 2.69 25.93
C ALA A 50 -17.77 1.98 25.97
N TRP A 51 -17.94 0.90 25.20
CA TRP A 51 -19.15 0.09 25.20
C TRP A 51 -19.45 -0.53 26.56
N ALA A 52 -18.46 -1.17 27.19
CA ALA A 52 -18.60 -1.75 28.52
C ALA A 52 -18.98 -0.71 29.59
N SER A 53 -18.52 0.54 29.43
CA SER A 53 -18.84 1.63 30.36
C SER A 53 -20.27 2.18 30.19
N GLN A 54 -20.82 2.13 28.97
CA GLN A 54 -22.13 2.71 28.63
C GLN A 54 -23.26 1.68 28.66
N GLY A 55 -22.96 0.40 28.42
CA GLY A 55 -23.95 -0.68 28.42
C GLY A 55 -24.99 -0.57 27.30
N THR A 56 -24.66 0.10 26.18
CA THR A 56 -25.52 0.16 24.99
C THR A 56 -25.75 -1.23 24.40
N PRO A 57 -26.79 -1.45 23.59
CA PRO A 57 -27.05 -2.75 22.97
C PRO A 57 -25.85 -3.29 22.18
N THR A 58 -25.20 -2.45 21.38
CA THR A 58 -23.99 -2.80 20.62
C THR A 58 -22.88 -1.78 20.83
N ILE A 59 -21.66 -2.15 20.41
CA ILE A 59 -20.48 -1.29 20.41
C ILE A 59 -20.66 -0.05 19.51
N TYR A 60 -21.45 -0.16 18.45
CA TYR A 60 -21.62 0.89 17.44
C TYR A 60 -22.37 2.11 18.01
N GLU A 61 -23.38 1.88 18.85
CA GLU A 61 -24.07 2.98 19.54
C GLU A 61 -23.21 3.63 20.62
N ALA A 62 -22.23 2.92 21.19
CA ALA A 62 -21.27 3.52 22.12
C ALA A 62 -20.18 4.32 21.40
N ALA A 63 -19.71 3.84 20.25
CA ALA A 63 -18.59 4.41 19.52
C ALA A 63 -18.99 5.61 18.63
N PHE A 64 -20.12 5.53 17.92
CA PHE A 64 -20.59 6.58 17.00
C PHE A 64 -22.12 6.71 17.01
N PRO A 65 -22.72 7.09 18.16
CA PRO A 65 -24.18 7.15 18.35
C PRO A 65 -24.90 8.04 17.34
N GLN A 66 -24.32 9.20 16.99
CA GLN A 66 -24.91 10.15 16.06
C GLN A 66 -25.11 9.52 14.67
N VAL A 67 -24.12 8.79 14.18
CA VAL A 67 -24.16 8.17 12.85
C VAL A 67 -25.23 7.08 12.81
N VAL A 68 -25.25 6.20 13.82
CA VAL A 68 -26.27 5.15 13.93
C VAL A 68 -27.67 5.75 14.00
N SER A 69 -27.87 6.81 14.80
CA SER A 69 -29.16 7.47 14.97
C SER A 69 -29.68 8.09 13.67
N GLU A 70 -28.85 8.86 12.97
CA GLU A 70 -29.26 9.51 11.71
C GLU A 70 -29.49 8.47 10.60
N LEU A 71 -28.68 7.41 10.53
CA LEU A 71 -28.90 6.31 9.58
C LEU A 71 -30.23 5.59 9.84
N ARG A 72 -30.56 5.29 11.10
CA ARG A 72 -31.83 4.63 11.44
C ARG A 72 -33.02 5.47 11.01
N LYS A 73 -32.97 6.77 11.31
CA LYS A 73 -34.00 7.72 10.92
C LYS A 73 -34.13 7.84 9.40
N ALA A 74 -33.01 7.90 8.68
CA ALA A 74 -33.01 8.03 7.23
C ALA A 74 -33.54 6.76 6.52
N CYS A 75 -33.29 5.58 7.09
CA CYS A 75 -33.66 4.29 6.50
C CYS A 75 -35.00 3.73 7.04
N ASP A 76 -35.75 4.48 7.85
CA ASP A 76 -36.99 4.02 8.50
C ASP A 76 -36.79 2.74 9.35
N LEU A 77 -35.65 2.67 10.05
CA LEU A 77 -35.23 1.57 10.93
C LEU A 77 -35.13 2.02 12.40
N GLU A 78 -35.97 2.99 12.80
CA GLU A 78 -36.03 3.44 14.19
C GLU A 78 -36.51 2.29 15.10
N LEU A 79 -35.89 2.20 16.28
CA LEU A 79 -36.23 1.22 17.31
C LEU A 79 -36.76 1.95 18.53
N GLY A 80 -37.87 1.48 19.07
CA GLY A 80 -38.38 1.89 20.38
C GLY A 80 -37.55 1.33 21.54
N SER A 81 -38.07 1.48 22.76
CA SER A 81 -37.44 0.87 23.92
C SER A 81 -37.57 -0.67 23.85
N PRO A 82 -36.58 -1.48 24.29
CA PRO A 82 -36.74 -2.93 24.35
C PRO A 82 -37.89 -3.43 25.24
N GLU A 83 -38.47 -2.55 26.07
CA GLU A 83 -39.64 -2.83 26.90
C GLU A 83 -40.95 -2.72 26.11
N GLU A 84 -40.98 -1.88 25.07
CA GLU A 84 -42.19 -1.52 24.30
C GLU A 84 -42.13 -1.99 22.84
N ASP A 85 -40.93 -2.19 22.29
CA ASP A 85 -40.66 -2.60 20.91
C ASP A 85 -40.07 -4.02 20.87
N GLU A 86 -40.85 -4.93 20.27
CA GLU A 86 -40.49 -6.33 20.09
C GLU A 86 -39.21 -6.51 19.26
N THR A 87 -39.03 -5.70 18.21
CA THR A 87 -37.85 -5.73 17.35
C THR A 87 -36.62 -5.29 18.14
N ALA A 88 -36.73 -4.21 18.91
CA ALA A 88 -35.66 -3.74 19.79
C ALA A 88 -35.28 -4.79 20.83
N ARG A 89 -36.25 -5.51 21.39
CA ARG A 89 -36.03 -6.61 22.33
C ARG A 89 -35.29 -7.79 21.67
N ILE A 90 -35.73 -8.20 20.49
CA ILE A 90 -35.11 -9.30 19.72
C ILE A 90 -33.65 -8.96 19.39
N ILE A 91 -33.39 -7.73 18.93
CA ILE A 91 -32.03 -7.28 18.59
C ILE A 91 -31.14 -7.27 19.84
N ALA A 92 -31.61 -6.69 20.95
CA ALA A 92 -30.85 -6.66 22.19
C ALA A 92 -30.51 -8.07 22.72
N GLU A 93 -31.45 -9.01 22.58
CA GLU A 93 -31.20 -10.39 22.98
C GLU A 93 -30.31 -11.16 21.99
N ASN A 94 -30.43 -10.90 20.69
CA ASN A 94 -29.51 -11.40 19.69
C ASN A 94 -28.07 -10.97 20.00
N THR A 95 -27.81 -9.70 20.33
CA THR A 95 -26.45 -9.23 20.62
C THR A 95 -25.81 -9.93 21.82
N ARG A 96 -26.58 -10.21 22.88
CA ARG A 96 -26.10 -10.97 24.05
C ARG A 96 -25.71 -12.41 23.71
N VAL A 97 -26.35 -12.98 22.69
CA VAL A 97 -26.16 -14.37 22.28
C VAL A 97 -25.09 -14.50 21.18
N ALA A 98 -25.01 -13.53 20.27
CA ALA A 98 -24.11 -13.51 19.12
C ALA A 98 -22.63 -13.38 19.51
N GLY A 99 -22.32 -12.75 20.65
CA GLY A 99 -20.94 -12.66 21.17
C GLY A 99 -20.26 -14.00 21.50
N VAL A 100 -21.01 -15.10 21.48
CA VAL A 100 -20.51 -16.47 21.72
C VAL A 100 -20.17 -17.20 20.40
N MET A 101 -20.37 -16.56 19.25
CA MET A 101 -20.24 -17.20 17.93
C MET A 101 -18.93 -16.80 17.28
N ASN A 102 -18.06 -17.79 17.02
CA ASN A 102 -16.90 -17.61 16.15
C ASN A 102 -17.35 -17.78 14.70
N LEU A 103 -17.26 -16.71 13.91
CA LEU A 103 -17.51 -16.72 12.46
C LEU A 103 -16.39 -17.43 11.68
N ASP A 104 -15.24 -17.68 12.32
CA ASP A 104 -14.05 -18.30 11.69
C ASP A 104 -14.13 -19.83 11.56
N THR A 105 -15.12 -20.45 12.21
CA THR A 105 -15.45 -21.87 11.98
C THR A 105 -16.57 -21.96 10.96
N SER A 106 -16.43 -22.88 9.99
CA SER A 106 -17.23 -23.12 8.79
C SER A 106 -18.74 -23.41 8.98
N SER A 107 -19.42 -22.71 9.87
CA SER A 107 -20.87 -22.76 10.08
C SER A 107 -21.53 -21.72 9.20
N SER A 108 -22.53 -22.13 8.41
CA SER A 108 -23.31 -21.19 7.61
C SER A 108 -24.08 -20.21 8.51
N ILE A 109 -24.37 -19.00 8.02
CA ILE A 109 -25.21 -18.04 8.74
C ILE A 109 -26.53 -18.71 9.19
N GLU A 110 -27.10 -19.61 8.41
CA GLU A 110 -28.33 -20.35 8.74
C GLU A 110 -28.21 -21.22 10.00
N GLU A 111 -27.07 -21.89 10.20
CA GLU A 111 -26.78 -22.65 11.42
C GLU A 111 -26.68 -21.73 12.63
N LEU A 112 -26.01 -20.59 12.47
CA LEU A 112 -25.87 -19.59 13.51
C LEU A 112 -27.25 -19.02 13.89
N ARG A 113 -28.08 -18.63 12.91
CA ARG A 113 -29.44 -18.14 13.16
C ARG A 113 -30.30 -19.17 13.88
N SER A 114 -30.18 -20.44 13.51
CA SER A 114 -30.91 -21.53 14.16
C SER A 114 -30.52 -21.70 15.63
N GLU A 115 -29.24 -21.52 15.97
CA GLU A 115 -28.77 -21.56 17.35
C GLU A 115 -29.20 -20.32 18.16
N VAL A 116 -29.19 -19.14 17.54
CA VAL A 116 -29.73 -17.91 18.16
C VAL A 116 -31.21 -18.09 18.48
N VAL A 117 -32.01 -18.60 17.53
CA VAL A 117 -33.45 -18.87 17.74
C VAL A 117 -33.66 -19.77 18.95
N LYS A 118 -32.94 -20.89 19.07
CA LYS A 118 -33.07 -21.78 20.24
C LYS A 118 -32.81 -21.07 21.56
N ARG A 119 -31.80 -20.20 21.61
CA ARG A 119 -31.46 -19.42 22.82
C ARG A 119 -32.47 -18.31 23.10
N LEU A 120 -33.02 -17.68 22.07
CA LEU A 120 -34.12 -16.72 22.18
C LEU A 120 -35.37 -17.39 22.73
N SER A 121 -35.74 -18.57 22.21
CA SER A 121 -36.87 -19.36 22.72
C SER A 121 -36.67 -19.77 24.18
N ALA A 122 -35.46 -20.16 24.59
CA ALA A 122 -35.14 -20.46 25.99
C ALA A 122 -35.31 -19.23 26.92
N ARG A 123 -35.31 -18.01 26.36
CA ARG A 123 -35.51 -16.75 27.07
C ARG A 123 -36.93 -16.18 26.89
N GLY A 124 -37.84 -16.98 26.33
CA GLY A 124 -39.26 -16.63 26.17
C GLY A 124 -39.54 -15.71 24.98
N VAL A 125 -38.68 -15.70 23.96
CA VAL A 125 -38.92 -15.00 22.69
C VAL A 125 -39.27 -16.03 21.62
N ASP A 126 -40.50 -15.97 21.11
CA ASP A 126 -41.01 -16.89 20.09
C ASP A 126 -40.76 -16.31 18.69
N ILE A 127 -39.78 -16.87 17.98
CA ILE A 127 -39.39 -16.40 16.64
C ILE A 127 -38.75 -17.56 15.86
N ASP A 128 -38.94 -17.60 14.54
CA ASP A 128 -38.27 -18.55 13.66
C ASP A 128 -37.05 -17.93 12.96
N ALA A 129 -36.21 -18.76 12.34
CA ALA A 129 -34.98 -18.28 11.70
C ALA A 129 -35.23 -17.32 10.51
N PRO A 130 -36.22 -17.55 9.63
CA PRO A 130 -36.56 -16.62 8.56
C PRO A 130 -37.00 -15.25 9.09
N ARG A 131 -37.90 -15.19 10.07
CA ARG A 131 -38.38 -13.94 10.65
C ARG A 131 -37.27 -13.22 11.41
N LEU A 132 -36.43 -13.96 12.13
CA LEU A 132 -35.27 -13.39 12.80
C LEU A 132 -34.35 -12.70 11.78
N THR A 133 -34.07 -13.37 10.66
CA THR A 133 -33.21 -12.85 9.58
C THR A 133 -33.81 -11.58 8.98
N GLU A 134 -35.10 -11.59 8.62
CA GLU A 134 -35.81 -10.43 8.10
C GLU A 134 -35.72 -9.21 9.04
N LEU A 135 -35.85 -9.43 10.35
CA LEU A 135 -35.81 -8.36 11.35
C LEU A 135 -34.40 -7.81 11.56
N ILE A 136 -33.36 -8.65 11.64
CA ILE A 136 -32.03 -8.20 12.10
C ILE A 136 -31.10 -7.80 10.97
N THR A 137 -31.24 -8.38 9.77
CA THR A 137 -30.35 -8.13 8.64
C THR A 137 -30.29 -6.64 8.25
N PRO A 138 -31.40 -5.87 8.20
CA PRO A 138 -31.32 -4.43 7.95
C PRO A 138 -30.46 -3.67 8.96
N HIS A 139 -30.53 -4.06 10.24
CA HIS A 139 -29.71 -3.44 11.29
C HIS A 139 -28.24 -3.87 11.21
N GLU A 140 -27.95 -5.11 10.86
CA GLU A 140 -26.57 -5.57 10.60
C GLU A 140 -25.93 -4.80 9.45
N TYR A 141 -26.68 -4.56 8.37
CA TYR A 141 -26.23 -3.74 7.25
C TYR A 141 -26.01 -2.29 7.68
N LEU A 142 -26.92 -1.71 8.47
CA LEU A 142 -26.77 -0.37 9.03
C LEU A 142 -25.49 -0.23 9.87
N TYR A 143 -25.22 -1.18 10.78
CA TYR A 143 -24.00 -1.15 11.58
C TYR A 143 -22.75 -1.31 10.72
N ALA A 144 -22.77 -2.20 9.74
CA ALA A 144 -21.67 -2.36 8.80
C ALA A 144 -21.42 -1.09 7.98
N ILE A 145 -22.47 -0.37 7.55
CA ILE A 145 -22.32 0.93 6.86
C ILE A 145 -21.66 1.94 7.80
N ALA A 146 -22.16 2.07 9.03
CA ALA A 146 -21.64 3.01 10.02
C ALA A 146 -20.16 2.75 10.34
N ASP A 147 -19.77 1.47 10.45
CA ASP A 147 -18.39 1.04 10.66
C ASP A 147 -17.50 1.27 9.43
N HIS A 148 -17.90 0.82 8.24
CA HIS A 148 -17.11 1.02 7.01
C HIS A 148 -16.88 2.51 6.74
N THR A 149 -17.91 3.33 6.91
CA THR A 149 -17.81 4.79 6.73
C THR A 149 -16.98 5.48 7.82
N ARG A 150 -16.80 4.86 8.99
CA ARG A 150 -15.88 5.33 10.03
C ARG A 150 -14.41 5.20 9.61
N VAL A 151 -14.09 4.11 8.90
CA VAL A 151 -12.72 3.75 8.51
C VAL A 151 -12.21 4.57 7.32
N LEU A 152 -13.10 4.89 6.36
CA LEU A 152 -12.72 5.56 5.12
C LEU A 152 -11.97 6.89 5.31
N PRO A 153 -12.38 7.81 6.23
CA PRO A 153 -11.63 9.04 6.48
C PRO A 153 -10.18 8.78 6.90
N TRP A 154 -9.91 7.76 7.71
CA TRP A 154 -8.56 7.42 8.16
C TRP A 154 -7.70 6.92 7.00
N MET A 155 -8.21 5.95 6.23
CA MET A 155 -7.47 5.41 5.08
C MET A 155 -7.11 6.50 4.08
N LEU A 156 -8.09 7.35 3.73
CA LEU A 156 -7.90 8.41 2.75
C LEU A 156 -7.03 9.55 3.31
N ALA A 157 -7.19 9.93 4.58
CA ALA A 157 -6.33 10.91 5.24
C ALA A 157 -4.87 10.46 5.27
N ASP A 158 -4.60 9.17 5.45
CA ASP A 158 -3.25 8.61 5.43
C ASP A 158 -2.65 8.52 4.01
N GLY A 159 -3.40 8.95 2.99
CA GLY A 159 -2.95 9.01 1.60
C GLY A 159 -3.22 7.75 0.79
N VAL A 160 -4.03 6.81 1.30
CA VAL A 160 -4.46 5.65 0.51
C VAL A 160 -5.35 6.13 -0.64
N VAL A 161 -4.90 5.87 -1.87
CA VAL A 161 -5.67 6.16 -3.07
C VAL A 161 -6.41 4.89 -3.53
N PRO A 162 -7.75 4.91 -3.68
CA PRO A 162 -8.49 3.75 -4.17
C PRO A 162 -7.96 3.23 -5.52
N SER A 163 -7.64 1.94 -5.58
CA SER A 163 -6.96 1.28 -6.70
C SER A 163 -7.36 -0.19 -6.82
N ASN A 164 -6.75 -0.94 -7.74
CA ASN A 164 -6.90 -2.39 -7.84
C ASN A 164 -5.76 -3.17 -7.15
N VAL A 165 -4.89 -2.51 -6.37
CA VAL A 165 -3.69 -3.12 -5.79
C VAL A 165 -3.45 -2.67 -4.35
N LYS A 166 -2.90 -3.56 -3.51
CA LYS A 166 -2.44 -3.27 -2.14
C LYS A 166 -3.51 -2.55 -1.30
N ALA A 167 -3.12 -1.58 -0.47
CA ALA A 167 -4.03 -0.81 0.39
C ALA A 167 -5.14 -0.07 -0.37
N GLY A 168 -4.87 0.36 -1.62
CA GLY A 168 -5.88 1.03 -2.45
C GLY A 168 -7.03 0.09 -2.86
N TYR A 169 -6.76 -1.20 -3.00
CA TYR A 169 -7.81 -2.21 -3.20
C TYR A 169 -8.74 -2.29 -1.98
N LEU A 170 -8.19 -2.29 -0.76
CA LEU A 170 -8.97 -2.36 0.48
C LEU A 170 -9.88 -1.13 0.63
N ALA A 171 -9.36 0.08 0.36
CA ALA A 171 -10.17 1.30 0.39
C ALA A 171 -11.34 1.22 -0.61
N ARG A 172 -11.06 0.77 -1.84
CA ARG A 172 -12.07 0.56 -2.87
C ARG A 172 -13.10 -0.50 -2.48
N LEU A 173 -12.66 -1.61 -1.88
CA LEU A 173 -13.51 -2.69 -1.40
C LEU A 173 -14.50 -2.16 -0.35
N LEU A 174 -14.03 -1.38 0.62
CA LEU A 174 -14.88 -0.78 1.65
C LEU A 174 -15.88 0.22 1.07
N ILE A 175 -15.45 1.11 0.17
CA ILE A 175 -16.36 2.07 -0.52
C ILE A 175 -17.48 1.31 -1.23
N ARG A 176 -17.13 0.33 -2.05
CA ARG A 176 -18.12 -0.45 -2.83
C ARG A 176 -19.03 -1.29 -1.93
N ARG A 177 -18.49 -1.84 -0.83
CA ARG A 177 -19.27 -2.59 0.17
C ARG A 177 -20.26 -1.69 0.90
N ALA A 178 -19.85 -0.47 1.28
CA ALA A 178 -20.74 0.50 1.91
C ALA A 178 -21.89 0.89 0.98
N ILE A 179 -21.58 1.28 -0.27
CA ILE A 179 -22.61 1.65 -1.27
C ILE A 179 -23.59 0.49 -1.52
N ARG A 180 -23.11 -0.74 -1.61
CA ARG A 180 -23.97 -1.93 -1.71
C ARG A 180 -24.94 -2.02 -0.53
N LEU A 181 -24.41 -1.98 0.68
CA LEU A 181 -25.22 -2.18 1.89
C LEU A 181 -26.29 -1.07 2.00
N MET A 182 -25.93 0.16 1.60
CA MET A 182 -26.87 1.27 1.50
C MET A 182 -28.01 0.98 0.52
N ASP A 183 -27.72 0.44 -0.67
CA ASP A 183 -28.72 0.05 -1.67
C ASP A 183 -29.65 -1.06 -1.13
N GLN A 184 -29.09 -2.06 -0.41
CA GLN A 184 -29.86 -3.17 0.16
C GLN A 184 -30.86 -2.74 1.25
N ILE A 185 -30.58 -1.68 1.99
CA ILE A 185 -31.51 -1.11 2.99
C ILE A 185 -32.30 0.08 2.45
N GLY A 186 -32.17 0.42 1.17
CA GLY A 186 -32.85 1.57 0.57
C GLY A 186 -32.45 2.92 1.18
N CYS A 187 -31.21 3.06 1.66
CA CYS A 187 -30.74 4.27 2.31
C CYS A 187 -30.78 5.47 1.35
N PRO A 188 -31.47 6.57 1.69
CA PRO A 188 -31.59 7.73 0.80
C PRO A 188 -30.38 8.68 0.88
N MET A 189 -29.48 8.50 1.85
CA MET A 189 -28.30 9.35 2.04
C MET A 189 -27.20 9.00 1.03
N SER A 190 -26.37 9.97 0.66
CA SER A 190 -25.14 9.67 -0.08
C SER A 190 -24.05 9.12 0.84
N LEU A 191 -23.06 8.43 0.26
CA LEU A 191 -21.90 7.93 1.02
C LEU A 191 -21.15 9.07 1.71
N VAL A 192 -21.04 10.22 1.03
CA VAL A 192 -20.38 11.42 1.54
C VAL A 192 -21.13 11.99 2.75
N ASP A 193 -22.47 12.04 2.70
CA ASP A 193 -23.28 12.52 3.83
C ASP A 193 -23.06 11.67 5.07
N ILE A 194 -23.01 10.34 4.93
CA ILE A 194 -22.78 9.42 6.05
C ILE A 194 -21.37 9.59 6.61
N VAL A 195 -20.36 9.77 5.74
CA VAL A 195 -19.00 10.07 6.18
C VAL A 195 -18.92 11.42 6.92
N ASP A 196 -19.68 12.44 6.48
CA ASP A 196 -19.74 13.75 7.16
C ASP A 196 -20.38 13.68 8.55
N LEU A 197 -21.29 12.74 8.80
CA LEU A 197 -21.81 12.48 10.15
C LEU A 197 -20.72 12.04 11.14
N HIS A 198 -19.63 11.44 10.69
CA HIS A 198 -18.50 11.08 11.56
C HIS A 198 -17.64 12.28 11.97
N ARG A 199 -17.65 13.36 11.16
CA ARG A 199 -16.75 14.50 11.31
C ARG A 199 -16.70 15.09 12.72
N PRO A 200 -17.81 15.33 13.44
CA PRO A 200 -17.76 15.90 14.79
C PRO A 200 -16.94 15.05 15.78
N SER A 201 -17.02 13.72 15.66
CA SER A 201 -16.31 12.77 16.51
C SER A 201 -14.88 12.46 16.04
N LEU A 202 -14.48 12.98 14.88
CA LEU A 202 -13.11 12.98 14.38
C LEU A 202 -12.41 14.32 14.59
N ARG A 203 -13.13 15.37 15.03
CA ARG A 203 -12.52 16.68 15.26
C ARG A 203 -11.34 16.59 16.22
N GLY A 204 -10.23 17.21 15.83
CA GLY A 204 -8.99 17.22 16.59
C GLY A 204 -7.99 16.14 16.15
N THR A 205 -8.36 15.27 15.20
CA THR A 205 -7.39 14.45 14.46
C THR A 205 -6.88 15.28 13.28
N PHE A 206 -5.74 15.95 13.48
CA PHE A 206 -5.20 16.94 12.53
C PHE A 206 -5.04 16.39 11.11
N GLU A 207 -4.64 15.13 10.99
CA GLU A 207 -4.44 14.43 9.72
C GLU A 207 -5.75 14.32 8.92
N VAL A 208 -6.85 13.96 9.59
CA VAL A 208 -8.16 13.77 8.94
C VAL A 208 -8.81 15.13 8.67
N ASP A 209 -8.79 16.04 9.65
CA ASP A 209 -9.41 17.36 9.53
C ASP A 209 -8.78 18.18 8.40
N SER A 210 -7.45 18.11 8.22
CA SER A 210 -6.73 18.86 7.18
C SER A 210 -6.97 18.36 5.75
N ARG A 211 -7.48 17.12 5.60
CA ARG A 211 -7.68 16.45 4.30
C ARG A 211 -9.15 16.20 3.97
N TRP A 212 -10.09 16.83 4.70
CA TRP A 212 -11.51 16.54 4.57
C TRP A 212 -12.06 16.75 3.14
N ASP A 213 -11.73 17.88 2.50
CA ASP A 213 -12.22 18.17 1.15
C ASP A 213 -11.73 17.13 0.12
N TYR A 214 -10.47 16.68 0.26
CA TYR A 214 -9.89 15.61 -0.55
C TYR A 214 -10.60 14.26 -0.32
N ILE A 215 -10.92 13.94 0.94
CA ILE A 215 -11.68 12.72 1.30
C ILE A 215 -13.04 12.75 0.59
N GLN A 216 -13.76 13.87 0.65
CA GLN A 216 -15.07 14.00 0.01
C GLN A 216 -14.97 13.84 -1.52
N GLU A 217 -14.00 14.50 -2.16
CA GLU A 217 -13.80 14.41 -3.62
C GLU A 217 -13.56 12.96 -4.08
N ILE A 218 -12.73 12.20 -3.36
CA ILE A 218 -12.48 10.80 -3.70
C ILE A 218 -13.75 9.95 -3.59
N LEU A 219 -14.51 10.13 -2.51
CA LEU A 219 -15.72 9.36 -2.27
C LEU A 219 -16.75 9.63 -3.36
N GLU A 220 -16.90 10.88 -3.80
CA GLU A 220 -17.78 11.24 -4.93
C GLU A 220 -17.33 10.57 -6.23
N LEU A 221 -16.04 10.67 -6.55
CA LEU A 221 -15.48 10.09 -7.77
C LEU A 221 -15.59 8.57 -7.81
N GLU A 222 -15.28 7.88 -6.71
CA GLU A 222 -15.41 6.43 -6.63
C GLU A 222 -16.87 5.99 -6.66
N THR A 223 -17.79 6.75 -6.06
CA THR A 223 -19.24 6.49 -6.16
C THR A 223 -19.70 6.58 -7.62
N GLN A 224 -19.32 7.65 -8.33
CA GLN A 224 -19.67 7.85 -9.73
C GLN A 224 -19.05 6.78 -10.64
N ARG A 225 -17.79 6.39 -10.37
CA ARG A 225 -17.12 5.28 -11.08
C ARG A 225 -17.82 3.97 -10.85
N PHE A 226 -18.16 3.66 -9.60
CA PHE A 226 -18.84 2.43 -9.25
C PHE A 226 -20.20 2.32 -9.94
N ALA A 227 -20.99 3.39 -9.97
CA ALA A 227 -22.26 3.42 -10.72
C ALA A 227 -22.06 3.09 -12.22
N ASN A 228 -21.02 3.66 -12.85
CA ASN A 228 -20.68 3.37 -14.24
C ASN A 228 -20.21 1.92 -14.45
N THR A 229 -19.40 1.40 -13.52
CA THR A 229 -18.94 0.01 -13.51
C THR A 229 -20.11 -0.96 -13.37
N MET A 230 -21.03 -0.67 -12.45
CA MET A 230 -22.24 -1.47 -12.23
C MET A 230 -23.12 -1.54 -13.48
N ALA A 231 -23.32 -0.42 -14.17
CA ALA A 231 -24.12 -0.38 -15.40
C ALA A 231 -23.53 -1.26 -16.51
N LYS A 232 -22.20 -1.31 -16.64
CA LYS A 232 -21.49 -2.18 -17.60
C LYS A 232 -21.47 -3.63 -17.13
N GLY A 233 -21.18 -3.84 -15.85
CA GLY A 233 -21.07 -5.14 -15.21
C GLY A 233 -22.35 -5.96 -15.27
N LYS A 234 -23.51 -5.34 -14.99
CA LYS A 234 -24.83 -5.99 -15.15
C LYS A 234 -25.05 -6.54 -16.56
N ARG A 235 -24.59 -5.83 -17.60
CA ARG A 235 -24.69 -6.27 -18.99
C ARG A 235 -23.75 -7.43 -19.30
N LEU A 236 -22.52 -7.36 -18.79
CA LEU A 236 -21.53 -8.43 -18.95
C LEU A 236 -22.03 -9.73 -18.31
N VAL A 237 -22.42 -9.67 -17.03
CA VAL A 237 -22.96 -10.82 -16.31
C VAL A 237 -24.17 -11.41 -17.04
N ALA A 238 -25.11 -10.58 -17.48
CA ALA A 238 -26.25 -11.03 -18.29
C ALA A 238 -25.79 -11.80 -19.54
N SER A 239 -24.83 -11.27 -20.30
CA SER A 239 -24.31 -11.93 -21.49
C SER A 239 -23.55 -13.23 -21.19
N THR A 240 -22.77 -13.26 -20.12
CA THR A 240 -22.03 -14.46 -19.70
C THR A 240 -22.99 -15.56 -19.27
N LEU A 241 -24.00 -15.22 -18.46
CA LEU A 241 -25.05 -16.16 -18.03
C LEU A 241 -25.89 -16.67 -19.21
N GLU A 242 -26.19 -15.83 -20.20
CA GLU A 242 -26.90 -16.24 -21.42
C GLU A 242 -26.06 -17.18 -22.30
N SER A 243 -24.74 -17.00 -22.31
CA SER A 243 -23.81 -17.86 -23.04
C SER A 243 -23.46 -19.16 -22.29
N SER A 244 -23.68 -19.19 -20.98
CA SER A 244 -23.34 -20.35 -20.14
C SER A 244 -24.31 -21.51 -20.41
N LYS A 245 -23.75 -22.70 -20.61
CA LYS A 245 -24.52 -23.95 -20.67
C LYS A 245 -24.69 -24.59 -19.30
N GLU A 246 -23.98 -24.09 -18.30
CA GLU A 246 -23.98 -24.61 -16.94
C GLU A 246 -25.06 -23.92 -16.11
N LYS A 247 -25.76 -24.70 -15.29
CA LYS A 247 -26.82 -24.21 -14.40
C LYS A 247 -26.29 -23.72 -13.05
N GLU A 248 -24.98 -23.72 -12.87
CA GLU A 248 -24.31 -23.31 -11.65
C GLU A 248 -23.05 -22.52 -12.01
N LEU A 249 -22.81 -21.41 -11.32
CA LEU A 249 -21.65 -20.57 -11.56
C LEU A 249 -20.56 -20.88 -10.51
N PRO A 250 -19.32 -21.21 -10.92
CA PRO A 250 -18.26 -21.52 -9.98
C PRO A 250 -17.78 -20.26 -9.22
N LEU A 251 -17.28 -20.46 -8.00
CA LEU A 251 -16.77 -19.38 -7.13
C LEU A 251 -15.67 -18.54 -7.81
N GLU A 252 -14.78 -19.16 -8.60
CA GLU A 252 -13.71 -18.43 -9.29
C GLU A 252 -14.28 -17.41 -10.29
N SER A 253 -15.42 -17.69 -10.92
CA SER A 253 -16.10 -16.72 -11.79
C SER A 253 -16.68 -15.55 -11.01
N LEU A 254 -17.17 -15.76 -9.78
CA LEU A 254 -17.60 -14.67 -8.89
C LEU A 254 -16.43 -13.78 -8.47
N ILE A 255 -15.28 -14.38 -8.20
CA ILE A 255 -14.04 -13.66 -7.91
C ILE A 255 -13.60 -12.86 -9.14
N GLU A 256 -13.61 -13.46 -10.34
CA GLU A 256 -13.27 -12.78 -11.59
C GLU A 256 -14.21 -11.61 -11.89
N PHE A 257 -15.53 -11.79 -11.72
CA PHE A 257 -16.49 -10.70 -11.89
C PHE A 257 -16.22 -9.54 -10.93
N TRP A 258 -15.76 -9.82 -9.71
CA TRP A 258 -15.39 -8.79 -8.75
C TRP A 258 -14.05 -8.12 -9.10
N ASP A 259 -12.96 -8.88 -9.22
CA ASP A 259 -11.60 -8.35 -9.39
C ASP A 259 -11.41 -7.70 -10.78
N SER A 260 -11.93 -8.34 -11.85
CA SER A 260 -11.73 -7.87 -13.23
C SER A 260 -12.80 -6.86 -13.67
N HIS A 261 -14.03 -7.00 -13.17
CA HIS A 261 -15.18 -6.24 -13.68
C HIS A 261 -15.87 -5.39 -12.62
N GLY A 262 -15.44 -5.47 -11.36
CA GLY A 262 -16.00 -4.69 -10.25
C GLY A 262 -17.44 -5.03 -9.93
N VAL A 263 -17.93 -6.21 -10.34
CA VAL A 263 -19.32 -6.63 -10.14
C VAL A 263 -19.45 -7.41 -8.84
N PRO A 264 -20.29 -6.95 -7.90
CA PRO A 264 -20.58 -7.66 -6.66
C PRO A 264 -21.24 -9.03 -6.87
N PRO A 265 -20.90 -10.04 -6.05
CA PRO A 265 -21.50 -11.38 -6.13
C PRO A 265 -23.02 -11.39 -6.05
N TYR A 266 -23.63 -10.54 -5.23
CA TYR A 266 -25.10 -10.49 -5.08
C TYR A 266 -25.81 -10.05 -6.38
N ILE A 267 -25.17 -9.23 -7.21
CA ILE A 267 -25.71 -8.84 -8.53
C ILE A 267 -25.61 -10.01 -9.49
N VAL A 268 -24.54 -10.79 -9.39
CA VAL A 268 -24.39 -12.04 -10.15
C VAL A 268 -25.46 -13.04 -9.71
N GLN A 269 -25.74 -13.11 -8.41
CA GLN A 269 -26.79 -13.95 -7.83
C GLN A 269 -28.19 -13.53 -8.31
N GLU A 270 -28.55 -12.25 -8.19
CA GLU A 270 -29.84 -11.70 -8.67
C GLU A 270 -30.06 -11.98 -10.16
N LEU A 271 -29.05 -11.71 -10.99
CA LEU A 271 -29.12 -11.96 -12.44
C LEU A 271 -29.13 -13.44 -12.79
N GLY A 272 -28.48 -14.28 -11.97
CA GLY A 272 -28.47 -15.73 -12.05
C GLY A 272 -29.85 -16.30 -11.76
N GLU A 273 -30.46 -15.92 -10.64
CA GLU A 273 -31.81 -16.33 -10.23
C GLU A 273 -32.86 -15.98 -11.30
N ALA A 274 -32.81 -14.74 -11.82
CA ALA A 274 -33.69 -14.30 -12.91
C ALA A 274 -33.57 -15.12 -14.20
N ARG A 275 -32.45 -15.84 -14.38
CA ARG A 275 -32.13 -16.68 -15.56
C ARG A 275 -32.09 -18.18 -15.25
N GLY A 276 -32.40 -18.59 -14.02
CA GLY A 276 -32.36 -19.98 -13.59
C GLY A 276 -30.94 -20.58 -13.47
N VAL A 277 -29.92 -19.74 -13.27
CA VAL A 277 -28.55 -20.16 -12.95
C VAL A 277 -28.33 -20.02 -11.44
N ARG A 278 -27.92 -21.11 -10.79
CA ARG A 278 -27.58 -21.12 -9.38
C ARG A 278 -26.25 -20.42 -9.14
N VAL A 279 -26.23 -19.52 -8.17
CA VAL A 279 -25.04 -18.77 -7.77
C VAL A 279 -24.95 -18.80 -6.25
N ASP A 280 -24.01 -19.57 -5.72
CA ASP A 280 -23.79 -19.67 -4.28
C ASP A 280 -22.66 -18.70 -3.87
N VAL A 281 -22.99 -17.68 -3.08
CA VAL A 281 -22.03 -16.68 -2.58
C VAL A 281 -21.58 -17.08 -1.17
N PRO A 282 -20.28 -17.36 -0.93
CA PRO A 282 -19.79 -17.68 0.41
C PRO A 282 -19.97 -16.51 1.40
N ASP A 283 -20.34 -16.82 2.64
CA ASP A 283 -20.51 -15.83 3.72
C ASP A 283 -19.22 -15.02 3.98
N ASN A 284 -18.06 -15.68 3.83
CA ASN A 284 -16.74 -15.08 4.00
C ASN A 284 -16.11 -14.50 2.71
N PHE A 285 -16.90 -14.26 1.66
CA PHE A 285 -16.39 -13.82 0.35
C PHE A 285 -15.49 -12.57 0.42
N SER A 286 -15.84 -11.57 1.23
CA SER A 286 -14.99 -10.37 1.37
C SER A 286 -13.67 -10.65 2.09
N THR A 287 -13.65 -11.55 3.06
CA THR A 287 -12.42 -11.99 3.74
C THR A 287 -11.54 -12.75 2.76
N LEU A 288 -12.12 -13.65 1.96
CA LEU A 288 -11.39 -14.37 0.89
C LEU A 288 -10.70 -13.42 -0.08
N LEU A 289 -11.38 -12.33 -0.48
CA LEU A 289 -10.79 -11.30 -1.34
C LEU A 289 -9.69 -10.50 -0.61
N ALA A 290 -9.95 -10.03 0.61
CA ALA A 290 -8.96 -9.29 1.39
C ALA A 290 -7.68 -10.10 1.57
N THR A 291 -7.77 -11.35 2.01
CA THR A 291 -6.60 -12.24 2.21
C THR A 291 -5.85 -12.52 0.90
N ARG A 292 -6.53 -12.58 -0.24
CA ARG A 292 -5.88 -12.76 -1.56
C ARG A 292 -5.05 -11.54 -1.97
N HIS A 293 -5.48 -10.33 -1.60
CA HIS A 293 -4.84 -9.06 -1.95
C HIS A 293 -3.91 -8.51 -0.85
N GLU A 294 -4.01 -9.03 0.39
CA GLU A 294 -3.07 -8.78 1.50
C GLU A 294 -1.77 -9.54 1.36
N ARG A 295 -1.79 -10.71 0.70
CA ARG A 295 -0.56 -11.43 0.37
C ARG A 295 0.21 -10.63 -0.67
N ALA A 296 1.23 -9.89 -0.22
CA ALA A 296 2.35 -9.58 -1.09
C ALA A 296 2.75 -10.87 -1.81
N SER A 297 2.94 -10.81 -3.13
CA SER A 297 3.30 -11.99 -3.88
C SER A 297 4.52 -12.64 -3.20
N PRO A 298 4.46 -13.92 -2.80
CA PRO A 298 5.65 -14.62 -2.30
C PRO A 298 6.81 -14.56 -3.30
N GLU A 299 6.52 -14.32 -4.59
CA GLU A 299 7.52 -14.12 -5.64
C GLU A 299 8.31 -12.82 -5.44
N GLU A 300 7.73 -11.74 -4.90
CA GLU A 300 8.44 -10.47 -4.63
C GLU A 300 9.45 -10.60 -3.47
N MET A 301 9.21 -11.52 -2.51
CA MET A 301 10.15 -11.82 -1.42
C MET A 301 11.17 -12.91 -1.80
N ALA A 302 10.74 -13.91 -2.58
CA ALA A 302 11.60 -15.01 -3.01
C ALA A 302 12.60 -14.61 -4.12
N GLU A 303 12.31 -13.57 -4.91
CA GLU A 303 13.28 -13.04 -5.89
C GLU A 303 14.48 -12.34 -5.22
N GLU A 304 14.33 -11.84 -3.98
CA GLU A 304 15.43 -11.24 -3.21
C GLU A 304 16.28 -12.31 -2.49
N GLU A 305 15.68 -13.40 -2.02
CA GLU A 305 16.38 -14.47 -1.27
C GLU A 305 16.97 -15.58 -2.15
N GLY A 306 16.53 -15.71 -3.41
CA GLY A 306 16.84 -16.86 -4.27
C GLY A 306 18.17 -16.83 -5.04
N ARG A 307 19.06 -15.84 -4.84
CA ARG A 307 20.30 -15.67 -5.64
C ARG A 307 21.61 -15.77 -4.85
N THR A 308 21.57 -16.38 -3.69
CA THR A 308 22.73 -16.46 -2.81
C THR A 308 23.62 -17.66 -3.15
N GLU A 309 24.54 -17.47 -4.10
CA GLU A 309 25.75 -18.30 -4.17
C GLU A 309 26.63 -18.03 -2.93
N ALA A 310 27.47 -19.01 -2.56
CA ALA A 310 28.35 -19.07 -1.39
C ALA A 310 29.38 -17.93 -1.18
N LEU A 311 29.26 -16.80 -1.89
CA LEU A 311 30.14 -15.63 -1.78
C LEU A 311 29.90 -14.80 -0.50
N GLU A 312 28.66 -14.75 0.01
CA GLU A 312 28.27 -13.79 1.06
C GLU A 312 28.81 -14.14 2.45
N ALA A 313 29.07 -15.42 2.72
CA ALA A 313 29.49 -15.88 4.04
C ALA A 313 31.00 -15.69 4.33
N GLU A 314 31.83 -15.39 3.33
CA GLU A 314 33.30 -15.42 3.46
C GLU A 314 34.01 -14.08 3.24
N LEU A 315 33.35 -13.05 2.67
CA LEU A 315 34.00 -11.80 2.30
C LEU A 315 33.57 -10.61 3.19
N PRO A 316 34.49 -9.69 3.53
CA PRO A 316 34.15 -8.48 4.27
C PRO A 316 33.27 -7.53 3.42
N PRO A 317 32.44 -6.68 4.05
CA PRO A 317 31.65 -5.65 3.35
C PRO A 317 32.49 -4.75 2.44
N THR A 318 31.99 -4.47 1.23
CA THR A 318 32.67 -3.54 0.31
C THR A 318 32.46 -2.10 0.79
N ARG A 319 33.55 -1.34 0.97
CA ARG A 319 33.48 0.08 1.32
C ARG A 319 32.94 0.93 0.16
N THR A 320 31.89 1.69 0.42
CA THR A 320 31.10 2.41 -0.59
C THR A 320 31.60 3.85 -0.81
N LEU A 321 32.72 4.00 -1.53
CA LEU A 321 33.36 5.31 -1.75
C LEU A 321 32.45 6.32 -2.45
N TYR A 322 31.45 5.86 -3.21
CA TYR A 322 30.48 6.75 -3.88
C TYR A 322 29.58 7.53 -2.89
N TYR A 323 29.51 7.13 -1.62
CA TYR A 323 28.90 7.94 -0.56
C TYR A 323 29.89 8.88 0.11
N GLU A 324 31.13 8.44 0.31
CA GLU A 324 32.16 9.19 1.03
C GLU A 324 32.77 10.32 0.19
N ALA A 325 33.02 10.06 -1.09
CA ALA A 325 33.70 10.96 -2.02
C ALA A 325 32.98 11.05 -3.38
N PRO A 326 31.72 11.51 -3.43
CA PRO A 326 30.87 11.45 -4.63
C PRO A 326 31.38 12.29 -5.83
N SER A 327 32.35 13.18 -5.62
CA SER A 327 32.99 13.97 -6.68
C SER A 327 34.19 13.28 -7.34
N GLN A 328 34.70 12.19 -6.76
CA GLN A 328 35.79 11.43 -7.35
C GLN A 328 35.28 10.59 -8.53
N THR A 329 36.16 10.39 -9.50
CA THR A 329 35.87 9.64 -10.74
C THR A 329 36.82 8.47 -10.95
N GLU A 330 37.86 8.39 -10.11
CA GLU A 330 38.85 7.32 -10.11
C GLU A 330 39.19 6.95 -8.67
N PHE A 331 39.54 5.68 -8.45
CA PHE A 331 39.90 5.13 -7.14
C PHE A 331 40.89 3.98 -7.29
N GLU A 332 41.58 3.65 -6.19
CA GLU A 332 42.40 2.44 -6.08
C GLU A 332 41.74 1.46 -5.10
N ALA A 333 41.79 0.17 -5.41
CA ALA A 333 41.20 -0.88 -4.60
C ALA A 333 41.99 -2.19 -4.74
N VAL A 334 41.77 -3.12 -3.82
CA VAL A 334 42.38 -4.45 -3.84
C VAL A 334 41.32 -5.48 -4.21
N VAL A 335 41.66 -6.40 -5.11
CA VAL A 335 40.79 -7.53 -5.45
C VAL A 335 40.68 -8.49 -4.27
N GLN A 336 39.48 -8.63 -3.72
CA GLN A 336 39.17 -9.56 -2.63
C GLN A 336 38.74 -10.93 -3.15
N TRP A 337 38.08 -10.95 -4.31
CA TRP A 337 37.61 -12.18 -4.95
C TRP A 337 37.47 -11.97 -6.46
N SER A 338 37.69 -13.04 -7.24
CA SER A 338 37.44 -13.02 -8.68
C SER A 338 37.05 -14.41 -9.21
N ALA A 339 36.15 -14.39 -10.19
CA ALA A 339 35.80 -15.51 -11.06
C ALA A 339 35.78 -15.01 -12.52
N PRO A 340 35.67 -15.89 -13.53
CA PRO A 340 35.52 -15.46 -14.92
C PRO A 340 34.41 -14.40 -15.07
N GLY A 341 34.79 -13.24 -15.61
CA GLY A 341 33.91 -12.10 -15.86
C GLY A 341 33.46 -11.33 -14.61
N ARG A 342 33.90 -11.67 -13.40
CA ARG A 342 33.41 -11.08 -12.15
C ARG A 342 34.54 -10.77 -11.17
N VAL A 343 34.45 -9.61 -10.51
CA VAL A 343 35.41 -9.18 -9.49
C VAL A 343 34.73 -8.47 -8.32
N VAL A 344 35.19 -8.78 -7.11
CA VAL A 344 34.85 -8.08 -5.87
C VAL A 344 36.07 -7.33 -5.37
N LEU A 345 35.86 -6.07 -5.01
CA LEU A 345 36.87 -5.16 -4.49
C LEU A 345 36.61 -4.86 -3.02
N ASP A 346 37.65 -4.49 -2.27
CA ASP A 346 37.52 -4.03 -0.88
C ASP A 346 36.79 -2.68 -0.77
N GLN A 347 36.94 -1.82 -1.77
CA GLN A 347 36.27 -0.54 -1.88
C GLN A 347 35.97 -0.16 -3.32
N THR A 348 34.91 0.62 -3.57
CA THR A 348 34.54 1.00 -4.95
C THR A 348 33.82 2.33 -5.07
N LEU A 349 34.11 3.08 -6.14
CA LEU A 349 33.29 4.21 -6.57
C LEU A 349 32.13 3.79 -7.48
N PHE A 350 32.08 2.58 -8.01
CA PHE A 350 30.97 2.14 -8.85
C PHE A 350 29.69 2.01 -8.00
N TYR A 351 28.63 2.68 -8.42
CA TYR A 351 27.32 2.52 -7.82
C TYR A 351 26.70 1.20 -8.34
N PRO A 352 26.32 0.26 -7.46
CA PRO A 352 25.56 -0.91 -7.85
C PRO A 352 24.13 -0.50 -8.24
N GLU A 353 23.51 -1.23 -9.15
CA GLU A 353 22.10 -1.01 -9.49
C GLU A 353 21.20 -1.10 -8.25
N GLY A 354 20.30 -0.13 -8.09
CA GLY A 354 19.41 -0.06 -6.93
C GLY A 354 18.54 1.20 -6.89
N GLY A 355 17.39 1.13 -6.21
CA GLY A 355 16.47 2.27 -6.05
C GLY A 355 15.98 2.87 -7.38
N GLY A 356 15.91 2.05 -8.43
CA GLY A 356 15.58 2.46 -9.80
C GLY A 356 16.70 3.20 -10.55
N GLN A 357 17.88 3.40 -9.95
CA GLN A 357 19.05 3.92 -10.64
C GLN A 357 19.88 2.75 -11.22
N PRO A 358 20.13 2.72 -12.54
CA PRO A 358 21.00 1.70 -13.14
C PRO A 358 22.43 1.80 -12.60
N SER A 359 23.15 0.68 -12.64
CA SER A 359 24.54 0.64 -12.21
C SER A 359 25.42 1.60 -13.02
N ASP A 360 26.54 1.99 -12.43
CA ASP A 360 27.61 2.59 -13.22
C ASP A 360 28.29 1.58 -14.13
N GLU A 361 28.97 2.14 -15.12
CA GLU A 361 29.84 1.46 -16.07
C GLU A 361 31.20 2.17 -16.04
N GLY A 362 32.23 1.54 -16.61
CA GLY A 362 33.56 2.13 -16.62
C GLY A 362 34.65 1.12 -16.94
N ALA A 363 35.81 1.26 -16.29
CA ALA A 363 36.95 0.39 -16.48
C ALA A 363 37.71 0.15 -15.18
N ILE A 364 38.34 -1.03 -15.09
CA ILE A 364 39.30 -1.41 -14.07
C ILE A 364 40.64 -1.68 -14.77
N HIS A 365 41.69 -1.01 -14.32
CA HIS A 365 43.05 -1.18 -14.83
C HIS A 365 43.89 -1.99 -13.84
N VAL A 366 44.58 -3.01 -14.34
CA VAL A 366 45.44 -3.91 -13.55
C VAL A 366 46.70 -4.20 -14.35
N GLY A 367 47.87 -3.78 -13.87
CA GLY A 367 49.10 -3.79 -14.67
C GLY A 367 48.92 -3.03 -16.00
N ASP A 368 49.19 -3.70 -17.12
CA ASP A 368 48.97 -3.17 -18.48
C ASP A 368 47.57 -3.51 -19.04
N GLY A 369 46.75 -4.26 -18.29
CA GLY A 369 45.41 -4.69 -18.68
C GLY A 369 44.34 -3.64 -18.40
N THR A 370 43.33 -3.56 -19.27
CA THR A 370 42.12 -2.74 -19.06
C THR A 370 40.90 -3.62 -19.24
N HIS A 371 40.03 -3.65 -18.23
CA HIS A 371 38.82 -4.46 -18.20
C HIS A 371 37.61 -3.55 -18.04
N HIS A 372 36.69 -3.59 -19.00
CA HIS A 372 35.48 -2.76 -18.96
C HIS A 372 34.45 -3.35 -18.01
N VAL A 373 33.89 -2.52 -17.13
CA VAL A 373 32.79 -2.89 -16.22
C VAL A 373 31.48 -2.54 -16.91
N ARG A 374 30.63 -3.56 -17.15
CA ARG A 374 29.34 -3.41 -17.84
C ARG A 374 28.14 -3.32 -16.90
N TRP A 375 28.26 -3.90 -15.71
CA TRP A 375 27.18 -3.95 -14.73
C TRP A 375 27.75 -4.15 -13.33
N VAL A 376 27.09 -3.59 -12.33
CA VAL A 376 27.51 -3.69 -10.93
C VAL A 376 26.27 -3.97 -10.08
N GLU A 377 26.35 -4.97 -9.22
CA GLU A 377 25.25 -5.38 -8.33
C GLU A 377 25.74 -5.49 -6.88
N LYS A 378 24.80 -5.35 -5.93
CA LYS A 378 25.05 -5.59 -4.51
C LYS A 378 24.47 -6.95 -4.14
N ARG A 379 25.26 -7.82 -3.50
CA ARG A 379 24.85 -9.13 -2.96
C ARG A 379 25.26 -9.19 -1.48
N GLY A 380 24.30 -9.30 -0.57
CA GLY A 380 24.54 -9.04 0.85
C GLY A 380 25.21 -7.67 1.03
N ASP A 381 26.36 -7.61 1.70
CA ASP A 381 27.15 -6.37 1.86
C ASP A 381 28.33 -6.23 0.89
N VAL A 382 28.39 -7.08 -0.14
CA VAL A 382 29.47 -7.12 -1.13
C VAL A 382 29.00 -6.54 -2.46
N ILE A 383 29.89 -5.81 -3.15
CA ILE A 383 29.63 -5.27 -4.49
C ILE A 383 30.38 -6.08 -5.54
N VAL A 384 29.61 -6.69 -6.45
CA VAL A 384 30.11 -7.51 -7.55
C VAL A 384 30.15 -6.68 -8.82
N HIS A 385 31.33 -6.60 -9.45
CA HIS A 385 31.54 -5.91 -10.72
C HIS A 385 31.60 -6.96 -11.84
N HIS A 386 30.70 -6.83 -12.81
CA HIS A 386 30.64 -7.69 -13.99
C HIS A 386 31.42 -7.04 -15.12
N LEU A 387 32.40 -7.77 -15.63
CA LEU A 387 33.28 -7.36 -16.71
C LEU A 387 32.63 -7.67 -18.06
N LEU A 388 32.97 -6.88 -19.08
CA LEU A 388 32.48 -7.08 -20.44
C LEU A 388 33.04 -8.38 -21.07
N ASP A 389 34.28 -8.72 -20.74
CA ASP A 389 34.93 -9.95 -21.15
C ASP A 389 34.68 -11.04 -20.08
N GLU A 390 33.87 -12.03 -20.42
CA GLU A 390 33.38 -13.05 -19.50
C GLU A 390 34.43 -14.13 -19.18
N ASP A 391 35.51 -14.22 -19.96
CA ASP A 391 36.60 -15.19 -19.76
C ASP A 391 37.77 -14.62 -18.93
N VAL A 392 37.78 -13.31 -18.69
CA VAL A 392 38.82 -12.65 -17.90
C VAL A 392 38.64 -12.94 -16.41
N GLN A 393 39.74 -13.26 -15.74
CA GLN A 393 39.81 -13.35 -14.28
C GLN A 393 40.96 -12.49 -13.77
N VAL A 394 40.64 -11.53 -12.89
CA VAL A 394 41.64 -10.64 -12.30
C VAL A 394 42.23 -11.33 -11.06
N PRO A 395 43.56 -11.43 -10.90
CA PRO A 395 44.14 -12.12 -9.76
C PRO A 395 43.76 -11.47 -8.41
N VAL A 396 43.40 -12.31 -7.43
CA VAL A 396 43.10 -11.87 -6.06
C VAL A 396 44.36 -11.29 -5.41
N GLY A 397 44.22 -10.18 -4.68
CA GLY A 397 45.30 -9.44 -4.04
C GLY A 397 45.95 -8.35 -4.89
N GLU A 398 45.63 -8.26 -6.18
CA GLU A 398 46.12 -7.20 -7.05
C GLU A 398 45.51 -5.84 -6.68
N VAL A 399 46.32 -4.79 -6.83
CA VAL A 399 45.86 -3.39 -6.72
C VAL A 399 45.38 -2.94 -8.09
N VAL A 400 44.14 -2.45 -8.13
CA VAL A 400 43.48 -2.03 -9.36
C VAL A 400 43.16 -0.55 -9.30
N LYS A 401 43.21 0.11 -10.46
CA LYS A 401 42.71 1.48 -10.62
C LYS A 401 41.36 1.45 -11.33
N GLY A 402 40.29 1.81 -10.63
CA GLY A 402 38.95 1.92 -11.18
C GLY A 402 38.65 3.32 -11.72
N LEU A 403 38.00 3.41 -12.87
CA LEU A 403 37.50 4.64 -13.48
C LEU A 403 36.03 4.46 -13.87
N ILE A 404 35.16 5.35 -13.39
CA ILE A 404 33.74 5.34 -13.75
C ILE A 404 33.49 6.15 -15.03
N ASP A 405 32.45 5.80 -15.80
CA ASP A 405 31.93 6.66 -16.85
C ASP A 405 31.25 7.88 -16.24
N VAL A 406 31.97 9.00 -16.26
CA VAL A 406 31.54 10.28 -15.67
C VAL A 406 30.29 10.83 -16.36
N ARG A 407 30.11 10.59 -17.67
CA ARG A 407 28.94 11.11 -18.40
C ARG A 407 27.70 10.35 -17.99
N ARG A 408 27.79 9.01 -17.93
CA ARG A 408 26.72 8.13 -17.46
C ARG A 408 26.35 8.46 -16.01
N ARG A 409 27.33 8.50 -15.10
CA ARG A 409 27.13 8.88 -13.70
C ARG A 409 26.41 10.21 -13.58
N ALA A 410 26.91 11.25 -14.26
CA ALA A 410 26.31 12.58 -14.18
C ALA A 410 24.87 12.62 -14.73
N ALA A 411 24.53 11.81 -15.74
CA ALA A 411 23.16 11.70 -16.23
C ALA A 411 22.26 11.04 -15.18
N HIS A 412 22.69 9.92 -14.58
CA HIS A 412 21.95 9.25 -13.50
C HIS A 412 21.75 10.15 -12.28
N THR A 413 22.82 10.77 -11.78
CA THR A 413 22.78 11.67 -10.62
C THR A 413 21.81 12.85 -10.81
N ARG A 414 21.74 13.40 -12.04
CA ARG A 414 20.78 14.47 -12.39
C ARG A 414 19.35 13.95 -12.41
N HIS A 415 19.08 12.86 -13.12
CA HIS A 415 17.74 12.28 -13.18
C HIS A 415 17.25 11.82 -11.80
N HIS A 416 18.14 11.30 -10.96
CA HIS A 416 17.80 10.89 -9.61
C HIS A 416 17.36 12.10 -8.77
N THR A 417 18.15 13.17 -8.76
CA THR A 417 17.74 14.38 -8.03
C THR A 417 16.49 15.02 -8.64
N ALA A 418 16.34 14.97 -9.97
CA ALA A 418 15.11 15.39 -10.64
C ALA A 418 13.89 14.56 -10.20
N THR A 419 14.04 13.27 -9.86
CA THR A 419 12.95 12.45 -9.31
C THR A 419 12.35 13.08 -8.05
N HIS A 420 13.21 13.45 -7.08
CA HIS A 420 12.77 14.11 -5.84
C HIS A 420 12.07 15.45 -6.11
N ILE A 421 12.63 16.25 -7.03
CA ILE A 421 12.06 17.54 -7.41
C ILE A 421 10.69 17.36 -8.09
N VAL A 422 10.57 16.40 -9.02
CA VAL A 422 9.31 16.11 -9.73
C VAL A 422 8.26 15.58 -8.75
N LEU A 423 8.64 14.72 -7.79
CA LEU A 423 7.74 14.25 -6.74
C LEU A 423 7.24 15.40 -5.85
N ALA A 424 8.14 16.28 -5.42
CA ALA A 424 7.79 17.46 -4.64
C ALA A 424 6.86 18.41 -5.41
N ALA A 425 7.16 18.67 -6.68
CA ALA A 425 6.33 19.48 -7.56
C ALA A 425 4.95 18.85 -7.79
N ALA A 426 4.89 17.53 -8.03
CA ALA A 426 3.65 16.80 -8.18
C ALA A 426 2.77 16.89 -6.92
N ARG A 427 3.35 16.80 -5.72
CA ARG A 427 2.60 17.00 -4.46
C ARG A 427 2.04 18.42 -4.33
N GLN A 428 2.83 19.42 -4.70
CA GLN A 428 2.39 20.83 -4.62
C GLN A 428 1.29 21.17 -5.63
N VAL A 429 1.27 20.50 -6.79
CA VAL A 429 0.28 20.74 -7.85
C VAL A 429 -0.96 19.86 -7.68
N LEU A 430 -0.78 18.56 -7.46
CA LEU A 430 -1.87 17.58 -7.47
C LEU A 430 -2.44 17.32 -6.07
N GLY A 431 -1.66 17.54 -5.01
CA GLY A 431 -2.06 17.29 -3.63
C GLY A 431 -1.14 16.34 -2.87
N ASP A 432 -1.31 16.36 -1.56
CA ASP A 432 -0.45 15.76 -0.55
C ASP A 432 -0.55 14.23 -0.44
N HIS A 433 -1.49 13.62 -1.17
CA HIS A 433 -1.69 12.18 -1.31
C HIS A 433 -0.77 11.52 -2.33
N VAL A 434 -0.06 12.31 -3.13
CA VAL A 434 0.91 11.80 -4.11
C VAL A 434 2.04 11.08 -3.38
N TRP A 435 2.15 9.79 -3.66
CA TRP A 435 3.14 8.87 -3.11
C TRP A 435 3.78 8.03 -4.20
N GLN A 436 5.08 7.83 -4.13
CA GLN A 436 5.81 7.03 -5.10
C GLN A 436 5.41 5.54 -4.98
N SER A 437 4.96 4.97 -6.10
CA SER A 437 4.70 3.54 -6.27
C SER A 437 5.83 2.82 -7.02
N GLY A 438 6.72 3.57 -7.68
CA GLY A 438 7.89 3.04 -8.38
C GLY A 438 8.69 4.13 -9.08
N ALA A 439 9.94 3.87 -9.41
CA ALA A 439 10.76 4.80 -10.20
C ALA A 439 11.81 4.04 -11.02
N GLN A 440 12.14 4.55 -12.19
CA GLN A 440 13.26 4.06 -13.01
C GLN A 440 13.97 5.26 -13.63
N LYS A 441 15.29 5.29 -13.53
CA LYS A 441 16.15 6.32 -14.11
C LYS A 441 16.90 5.74 -15.31
N GLY A 442 17.41 6.63 -16.14
CA GLY A 442 18.24 6.32 -17.29
C GLY A 442 19.10 7.53 -17.66
N THR A 443 19.85 7.40 -18.76
CA THR A 443 20.73 8.47 -19.26
C THR A 443 19.98 9.57 -19.99
N ASP A 444 18.87 9.21 -20.66
CA ASP A 444 18.10 10.10 -21.53
C ASP A 444 16.69 10.40 -21.01
N MET A 445 16.16 9.52 -20.17
CA MET A 445 14.81 9.65 -19.61
C MET A 445 14.76 8.95 -18.25
N ALA A 446 13.90 9.46 -17.38
CA ALA A 446 13.46 8.79 -16.17
C ALA A 446 11.93 8.79 -16.09
N ARG A 447 11.41 7.92 -15.22
CA ARG A 447 9.99 7.83 -14.89
C ARG A 447 9.80 7.69 -13.39
N VAL A 448 8.72 8.25 -12.89
CA VAL A 448 8.22 8.02 -11.54
C VAL A 448 6.74 7.71 -11.60
N ASP A 449 6.33 6.66 -10.90
CA ASP A 449 4.95 6.22 -10.79
C ASP A 449 4.41 6.73 -9.47
N ILE A 450 3.31 7.48 -9.50
CA ILE A 450 2.72 8.13 -8.34
C ILE A 450 1.29 7.66 -8.09
N SER A 451 0.88 7.61 -6.82
CA SER A 451 -0.52 7.46 -6.44
C SER A 451 -1.29 8.73 -6.82
N HIS A 452 -2.29 8.58 -7.67
CA HIS A 452 -3.16 9.68 -8.07
C HIS A 452 -4.49 9.14 -8.58
N PHE A 453 -5.59 9.71 -8.08
CA PHE A 453 -6.94 9.16 -8.32
C PHE A 453 -7.49 9.55 -9.69
N GLN A 454 -6.98 10.60 -10.34
CA GLN A 454 -7.43 11.09 -11.66
C GLN A 454 -6.34 10.94 -12.74
N ARG A 455 -6.64 11.39 -13.98
CA ARG A 455 -5.63 11.55 -15.01
C ARG A 455 -5.02 12.95 -14.85
N VAL A 456 -3.69 13.04 -14.92
CA VAL A 456 -3.00 14.32 -14.94
C VAL A 456 -3.24 14.98 -16.30
N THR A 457 -3.83 16.17 -16.29
CA THR A 457 -4.12 16.98 -17.46
C THR A 457 -2.83 17.59 -18.05
N PRO A 458 -2.82 18.00 -19.33
CA PRO A 458 -1.68 18.72 -19.90
C PRO A 458 -1.32 20.00 -19.13
N GLU A 459 -2.32 20.70 -18.60
CA GLU A 459 -2.15 21.91 -17.79
C GLU A 459 -1.47 21.60 -16.45
N GLU A 460 -1.92 20.57 -15.74
CA GLU A 460 -1.27 20.10 -14.50
C GLU A 460 0.15 19.59 -14.77
N LEU A 461 0.37 18.85 -15.85
CA LEU A 461 1.70 18.38 -16.23
C LEU A 461 2.65 19.54 -16.51
N GLY A 462 2.16 20.59 -17.19
CA GLY A 462 2.91 21.84 -17.40
C GLY A 462 3.16 22.61 -16.10
N ALA A 463 2.22 22.60 -15.16
CA ALA A 463 2.41 23.20 -13.84
C ALA A 463 3.46 22.44 -13.01
N ILE A 464 3.47 21.10 -13.08
CA ILE A 464 4.52 20.26 -12.47
C ILE A 464 5.89 20.59 -13.09
N GLU A 465 5.97 20.68 -14.43
CA GLU A 465 7.21 21.06 -15.11
C GLU A 465 7.72 22.43 -14.65
N THR A 466 6.82 23.42 -14.63
CA THR A 466 7.14 24.79 -14.22
C THR A 466 7.67 24.80 -12.79
N ARG A 467 6.92 24.20 -11.86
CA ARG A 467 7.31 24.19 -10.45
C ARG A 467 8.61 23.43 -10.21
N ALA A 468 8.82 22.31 -10.90
CA ALA A 468 10.07 21.56 -10.83
C ALA A 468 11.27 22.41 -11.28
N ASN A 469 11.14 23.19 -12.35
CA ASN A 469 12.21 24.08 -12.80
C ASN A 469 12.40 25.30 -11.90
N GLU A 470 11.35 25.83 -11.26
CA GLU A 470 11.51 26.85 -10.21
C GLU A 470 12.38 26.35 -9.06
N ILE A 471 12.13 25.14 -8.55
CA ILE A 471 12.94 24.49 -7.51
C ILE A 471 14.42 24.33 -7.95
N VAL A 472 14.65 24.03 -9.23
CA VAL A 472 16.01 23.99 -9.81
C VAL A 472 16.66 25.38 -9.78
N LEU A 473 15.92 26.43 -10.16
CA LEU A 473 16.42 27.81 -10.22
C LEU A 473 16.63 28.43 -8.84
N GLU A 474 15.85 28.03 -7.83
CA GLU A 474 16.00 28.42 -6.43
C GLU A 474 17.32 27.89 -5.83
N ALA A 475 17.98 26.94 -6.49
CA ALA A 475 19.32 26.46 -6.18
C ALA A 475 19.48 25.99 -4.72
N TYR A 476 18.55 25.15 -4.25
CA TYR A 476 18.61 24.57 -2.91
C TYR A 476 19.82 23.65 -2.73
N PRO A 477 20.47 23.68 -1.55
CA PRO A 477 21.44 22.66 -1.18
C PRO A 477 20.77 21.28 -1.06
N VAL A 478 21.50 20.24 -1.46
CA VAL A 478 21.08 18.85 -1.30
C VAL A 478 22.03 18.19 -0.32
N ASP A 479 21.55 17.96 0.90
CA ASP A 479 22.30 17.34 1.99
C ASP A 479 22.13 15.81 1.95
N LYS A 480 23.17 15.08 2.38
CA LYS A 480 23.16 13.62 2.50
C LYS A 480 23.84 13.24 3.81
N SER A 481 23.18 12.44 4.62
CA SER A 481 23.72 11.99 5.91
C SER A 481 23.15 10.64 6.29
N PHE A 482 23.96 9.82 6.97
CA PHE A 482 23.45 8.69 7.73
C PHE A 482 22.96 9.21 9.08
N VAL A 483 21.77 8.77 9.47
CA VAL A 483 21.11 9.14 10.71
C VAL A 483 20.41 7.92 11.28
N GLU A 484 20.22 7.91 12.59
CA GLU A 484 19.44 6.87 13.26
C GLU A 484 17.97 6.97 12.80
N ARG A 485 17.36 5.81 12.55
CA ARG A 485 16.03 5.67 11.98
C ARG A 485 14.97 6.40 12.81
N THR A 486 14.91 6.16 14.12
CA THR A 486 13.89 6.77 14.99
C THR A 486 14.04 8.30 15.07
N GLU A 487 15.27 8.83 15.04
CA GLU A 487 15.52 10.27 14.96
C GLU A 487 14.99 10.85 13.63
N ALA A 488 15.27 10.18 12.52
CA ALA A 488 14.80 10.58 11.19
C ALA A 488 13.27 10.57 11.09
N GLU A 489 12.63 9.48 11.52
CA GLU A 489 11.17 9.33 11.54
C GLU A 489 10.51 10.42 12.39
N ARG A 490 11.06 10.70 13.58
CA ARG A 490 10.54 11.78 14.45
C ARG A 490 10.69 13.16 13.80
N LYS A 491 11.75 13.40 13.05
CA LYS A 491 12.07 14.72 12.49
C LYS A 491 11.34 15.00 11.17
N TYR A 492 11.20 13.97 10.33
CA TYR A 492 10.74 14.12 8.95
C TYR A 492 9.43 13.37 8.66
N GLY A 493 8.96 12.54 9.58
CA GLY A 493 7.81 11.67 9.40
C GLY A 493 8.05 10.55 8.40
N PHE A 494 6.99 9.80 8.09
CA PHE A 494 7.06 8.64 7.21
C PHE A 494 7.21 8.98 5.72
N ARG A 495 7.17 10.27 5.35
CA ARG A 495 7.52 10.75 3.99
C ARG A 495 8.93 10.32 3.57
N LEU A 496 9.79 9.99 4.53
CA LEU A 496 11.08 9.35 4.29
C LEU A 496 11.00 8.12 3.38
N TYR A 497 9.90 7.38 3.40
CA TYR A 497 9.79 6.06 2.81
C TYR A 497 9.04 6.03 1.45
N GLN A 498 9.07 7.14 0.71
CA GLN A 498 8.58 7.20 -0.68
C GLN A 498 9.24 6.14 -1.57
N GLY A 499 10.56 5.97 -1.43
CA GLY A 499 11.36 4.98 -2.16
C GLY A 499 11.29 3.55 -1.64
N GLY A 500 10.44 3.27 -0.65
CA GLY A 500 10.45 2.03 0.14
C GLY A 500 11.13 2.21 1.49
N VAL A 501 11.04 1.18 2.34
CA VAL A 501 11.62 1.17 3.69
C VAL A 501 12.99 0.48 3.62
N PRO A 502 14.12 1.22 3.71
CA PRO A 502 15.43 0.57 3.77
C PRO A 502 15.56 -0.26 5.05
N PRO A 503 16.40 -1.30 5.10
CA PRO A 503 16.73 -2.03 6.33
C PRO A 503 17.76 -1.26 7.21
N GLY A 504 17.97 -1.72 8.44
CA GLY A 504 19.02 -1.22 9.36
C GLY A 504 18.59 -0.12 10.34
N GLU A 505 19.37 0.04 11.42
CA GLU A 505 19.14 1.07 12.46
C GLU A 505 19.56 2.47 11.99
N GLU A 506 20.59 2.57 11.16
CA GLU A 506 20.99 3.81 10.49
C GLU A 506 20.52 3.81 9.04
N ILE A 507 19.89 4.91 8.63
CA ILE A 507 19.38 5.10 7.27
C ILE A 507 20.05 6.30 6.61
N ARG A 508 20.31 6.20 5.31
CA ARG A 508 20.83 7.32 4.53
C ARG A 508 19.67 8.25 4.12
N VAL A 509 19.69 9.46 4.64
CA VAL A 509 18.72 10.51 4.31
C VAL A 509 19.30 11.47 3.29
N VAL A 510 18.54 11.75 2.24
CA VAL A 510 18.81 12.79 1.25
C VAL A 510 17.77 13.88 1.43
N ARG A 511 18.23 15.12 1.65
CA ARG A 511 17.37 16.29 1.90
C ARG A 511 17.63 17.36 0.87
N ILE A 512 16.62 17.73 0.10
CA ILE A 512 16.58 18.98 -0.65
C ILE A 512 15.97 20.02 0.28
N ALA A 513 16.76 21.01 0.72
CA ALA A 513 16.33 21.95 1.74
C ALA A 513 14.97 22.57 1.41
N ASP A 514 14.05 22.53 2.37
CA ASP A 514 12.69 23.09 2.32
C ASP A 514 11.78 22.57 1.19
N VAL A 515 12.20 21.50 0.50
CA VAL A 515 11.50 20.91 -0.65
C VAL A 515 11.11 19.45 -0.41
N ASP A 516 12.10 18.61 -0.09
CA ASP A 516 11.90 17.16 -0.01
C ASP A 516 12.93 16.48 0.91
N VAL A 517 12.53 15.38 1.54
CA VAL A 517 13.41 14.57 2.38
C VAL A 517 12.99 13.10 2.31
N GLU A 518 13.92 12.26 1.87
CA GLU A 518 13.68 10.85 1.62
C GLU A 518 14.87 10.00 2.08
N ALA A 519 14.58 8.79 2.55
CA ALA A 519 15.57 7.75 2.77
C ALA A 519 15.96 7.18 1.40
N CYS A 520 17.17 7.50 0.92
CA CYS A 520 17.57 7.19 -0.44
C CYS A 520 19.06 6.81 -0.52
N GLY A 521 19.33 5.66 -1.15
CA GLY A 521 20.68 5.17 -1.44
C GLY A 521 21.28 5.71 -2.74
N GLY A 522 20.61 6.62 -3.44
CA GLY A 522 21.03 7.10 -4.75
C GLY A 522 22.26 8.02 -4.75
N THR A 523 22.81 8.25 -5.96
CA THR A 523 23.74 9.35 -6.20
C THR A 523 22.97 10.64 -6.48
N HIS A 524 23.34 11.75 -5.83
CA HIS A 524 22.64 13.03 -5.96
C HIS A 524 23.59 14.19 -6.21
N VAL A 525 23.11 15.21 -6.93
CA VAL A 525 23.87 16.46 -7.09
C VAL A 525 23.99 17.18 -5.75
N SER A 526 24.96 18.07 -5.62
CA SER A 526 25.16 18.89 -4.40
C SER A 526 24.15 20.03 -4.25
N ASN A 527 23.50 20.44 -5.33
CA ASN A 527 22.60 21.57 -5.38
C ASN A 527 21.60 21.40 -6.53
N THR A 528 20.33 21.79 -6.36
CA THR A 528 19.28 21.57 -7.36
C THR A 528 19.61 22.22 -8.71
N SER A 529 20.31 23.36 -8.74
CA SER A 529 20.75 24.03 -9.97
C SER A 529 21.62 23.14 -10.88
N ARG A 530 22.30 22.13 -10.33
CA ARG A 530 23.15 21.21 -11.10
C ARG A 530 22.36 20.14 -11.86
N VAL A 531 21.06 20.00 -11.58
CA VAL A 531 20.14 19.15 -12.37
C VAL A 531 20.04 19.70 -13.80
N GLY A 532 20.01 21.02 -13.95
CA GLY A 532 19.66 21.67 -15.21
C GLY A 532 18.15 21.60 -15.46
N SER A 533 17.74 21.90 -16.70
CA SER A 533 16.31 21.89 -17.06
C SER A 533 15.69 20.50 -16.89
N ILE A 534 14.48 20.46 -16.35
CA ILE A 534 13.62 19.28 -16.32
C ILE A 534 12.54 19.49 -17.38
N ARG A 535 12.32 18.51 -18.26
CA ARG A 535 11.25 18.53 -19.27
C ARG A 535 10.38 17.30 -19.10
N MET A 536 9.09 17.51 -18.83
CA MET A 536 8.08 16.48 -18.74
C MET A 536 7.75 16.00 -20.15
N ARG A 537 7.73 14.68 -20.36
CA ARG A 537 7.42 14.07 -21.67
C ARG A 537 5.94 13.78 -21.78
N ARG A 538 5.41 13.05 -20.81
CA ARG A 538 4.01 12.64 -20.75
C ARG A 538 3.63 12.17 -19.35
N ALA A 539 2.32 12.22 -19.08
CA ALA A 539 1.70 11.51 -17.98
C ALA A 539 0.83 10.39 -18.54
N GLU A 540 1.01 9.17 -18.05
CA GLU A 540 0.26 7.99 -18.50
C GLU A 540 -0.33 7.26 -17.30
N ARG A 541 -1.62 6.93 -17.36
CA ARG A 541 -2.26 6.12 -16.31
C ARG A 541 -1.97 4.65 -16.56
N ILE A 542 -1.08 4.08 -15.75
CA ILE A 542 -0.64 2.68 -15.89
C ILE A 542 -1.59 1.69 -15.20
N ALA A 543 -2.24 2.12 -14.12
CA ALA A 543 -3.26 1.36 -13.41
C ALA A 543 -4.28 2.31 -12.77
N ASP A 544 -5.36 1.73 -12.24
CA ASP A 544 -6.25 2.49 -11.38
C ASP A 544 -5.50 3.03 -10.17
N GLY A 545 -5.58 4.33 -9.93
CA GLY A 545 -4.90 4.99 -8.81
C GLY A 545 -3.41 5.22 -9.02
N ILE A 546 -2.81 4.83 -10.16
CA ILE A 546 -1.36 5.00 -10.43
C ILE A 546 -1.13 5.70 -11.76
N VAL A 547 -0.40 6.82 -11.72
CA VAL A 547 -0.01 7.61 -12.88
C VAL A 547 1.51 7.64 -12.99
N ARG A 548 2.03 7.31 -14.17
CA ARG A 548 3.44 7.44 -14.54
C ARG A 548 3.73 8.82 -15.10
N LEU A 549 4.70 9.50 -14.52
CA LEU A 549 5.28 10.74 -15.03
C LEU A 549 6.63 10.44 -15.67
N GLU A 550 6.75 10.64 -16.98
CA GLU A 550 8.01 10.52 -17.71
C GLU A 550 8.64 11.89 -17.91
N TYR A 551 9.95 12.01 -17.68
CA TYR A 551 10.68 13.26 -17.78
C TYR A 551 12.15 13.04 -18.17
N SER A 552 12.79 14.09 -18.64
CA SER A 552 14.23 14.13 -18.91
C SER A 552 14.85 15.29 -18.14
N ALA A 553 16.10 15.15 -17.71
CA ALA A 553 16.83 16.16 -16.95
C ALA A 553 18.18 16.52 -17.58
N GLY A 554 18.59 17.79 -17.42
CA GLY A 554 19.87 18.29 -17.91
C GLY A 554 19.98 18.25 -19.44
N MET A 555 21.10 17.75 -19.97
CA MET A 555 21.30 17.70 -21.43
C MET A 555 20.31 16.78 -22.15
N ALA A 556 19.73 15.79 -21.46
CA ALA A 556 18.69 14.96 -22.03
C ALA A 556 17.40 15.76 -22.29
N ALA A 557 17.03 16.66 -21.37
CA ALA A 557 15.91 17.59 -21.56
C ALA A 557 16.13 18.54 -22.74
N VAL A 558 17.37 19.03 -22.90
CA VAL A 558 17.75 19.88 -24.04
C VAL A 558 17.62 19.13 -25.36
N ARG A 559 18.13 17.90 -25.44
CA ARG A 559 18.01 17.04 -26.64
C ARG A 559 16.54 16.80 -27.00
N LEU A 560 15.72 16.43 -26.02
CA LEU A 560 14.29 16.24 -26.22
C LEU A 560 13.62 17.51 -26.78
N GLY A 561 13.94 18.68 -26.22
CA GLY A 561 13.40 19.95 -26.73
C GLY A 561 13.92 20.34 -28.12
N GLN A 562 15.03 19.78 -28.59
CA GLN A 562 15.51 19.94 -29.97
C GLN A 562 14.78 18.99 -30.92
N GLU A 563 14.56 17.74 -30.50
CA GLU A 563 13.82 16.72 -31.25
C GLU A 563 12.36 17.14 -31.49
N GLU A 564 11.70 17.73 -30.49
CA GLU A 564 10.30 18.19 -30.62
C GLU A 564 10.13 19.43 -31.51
N ARG A 565 11.23 20.14 -31.84
CA ARG A 565 11.21 21.30 -32.73
C ARG A 565 11.45 20.93 -34.21
N GLY A 566 12.11 19.80 -34.44
CA GLY A 566 12.37 19.27 -35.79
C GLY A 566 11.19 18.47 -36.29
#